data_AF-A0A662PWM0-F1
#
_entry.id   AF-A0A662PWM0-F1
#
_cell.length_a   1.000
_cell.length_b   1.000
_cell.length_c   1.000
_cell.angle_alpha   90.00
_cell.angle_beta   90.00
_cell.angle_gamma   90.00
#
_symmetry.space_group_name_H-M   'P 1'
#
loop_
_entity.id
_entity.type
_entity.pdbx_description
1 polymer ?
#
loop_
_entity_poly.entity_id
_entity_poly.type
_entity_poly.pdbx_seq_one_letter_code
_entity_poly.pdbx_strand_id
1 'polypeptide(L)' 'NDPYGIAVEEPRLEALITSPFTRFRGLEINEIRRVKGLKALEIIVCPLVMAWDGKPISSTRIILGEIDERGRPLA' A
#
# COMPACT_ATOMS: atom_id res chain seq x y z
N ASN A 1 -9.98 -1.53 -14.03
CA ASN A 1 -9.25 -0.94 -12.90
C ASN A 1 -10.01 -1.34 -11.65
N ASP A 2 -9.54 -2.36 -10.94
CA ASP A 2 -10.16 -2.84 -9.71
C ASP A 2 -9.26 -2.44 -8.54
N PRO A 3 -9.60 -1.36 -7.80
CA PRO A 3 -8.75 -0.83 -6.74
C PRO A 3 -8.67 -1.73 -5.50
N TYR A 4 -9.53 -2.75 -5.39
CA TYR A 4 -9.66 -3.60 -4.20
C TYR A 4 -9.26 -5.04 -4.46
N GLY A 5 -9.37 -5.51 -5.70
CA GLY A 5 -9.03 -6.87 -6.09
C GLY A 5 -9.79 -7.89 -5.23
N ILE A 6 -9.08 -8.95 -4.85
CA ILE A 6 -9.65 -10.01 -4.01
C ILE A 6 -9.94 -9.58 -2.56
N ALA A 7 -9.47 -8.41 -2.12
CA ALA A 7 -9.51 -8.01 -0.71
C ALA A 7 -10.94 -7.89 -0.15
N VAL A 8 -11.91 -7.59 -1.02
CA VAL A 8 -13.33 -7.44 -0.67
C VAL A 8 -14.16 -8.70 -0.93
N GLU A 9 -13.56 -9.77 -1.46
CA GLU A 9 -14.27 -11.01 -1.82
C GLU A 9 -13.73 -12.23 -1.07
N GLU A 10 -12.41 -12.37 -0.92
CA GLU A 10 -11.79 -13.58 -0.37
C GLU A 10 -11.96 -13.65 1.16
N PRO A 11 -12.68 -14.65 1.68
CA PRO A 11 -12.93 -14.78 3.12
C PRO A 11 -11.71 -15.26 3.91
N ARG A 12 -10.77 -15.96 3.28
CA ARG A 12 -9.58 -16.53 3.93
C ARG A 12 -8.48 -15.51 4.22
N LEU A 13 -8.62 -14.27 3.76
CA LEU A 13 -7.66 -13.22 4.05
C LEU A 13 -7.73 -12.81 5.52
N GLU A 14 -6.57 -12.65 6.14
CA GLU A 14 -6.45 -12.30 7.57
C GLU A 14 -5.91 -10.88 7.79
N ALA A 15 -5.02 -10.41 6.91
CA ALA A 15 -4.35 -9.12 7.03
C ALA A 15 -4.21 -8.41 5.68
N LEU A 16 -4.07 -7.09 5.74
CA LEU A 16 -3.77 -6.20 4.63
C LEU A 16 -2.55 -5.35 4.98
N ILE A 17 -1.48 -5.51 4.20
CA ILE A 17 -0.27 -4.71 4.33
C ILE A 17 -0.41 -3.46 3.46
N THR A 18 -0.10 -2.31 4.03
CA THR A 18 -0.24 -1.01 3.36
C THR A 18 0.86 -0.05 3.76
N SER A 19 1.05 1.02 2.97
CA SER A 19 1.88 2.17 3.35
C SER A 19 1.07 3.17 4.18
N PRO A 20 1.71 4.16 4.83
CA PRO A 20 0.99 5.22 5.53
C PRO A 20 0.07 6.00 4.59
N PHE A 21 0.47 6.19 3.32
CA PHE A 21 -0.32 6.92 2.32
C PHE A 21 -1.57 6.17 1.87
N THR A 22 -1.55 4.83 1.92
CA THR A 22 -2.64 3.98 1.41
C THR A 22 -3.44 3.32 2.53
N ARG A 23 -3.19 3.68 3.79
CA ARG A 23 -3.93 3.14 4.95
C ARG A 23 -5.44 3.33 4.84
N PHE A 24 -5.87 4.48 4.31
CA PHE A 24 -7.29 4.79 4.18
C PHE A 24 -8.05 3.76 3.36
N ARG A 25 -7.44 3.19 2.30
CA ARG A 25 -8.06 2.12 1.51
C ARG A 25 -8.28 0.84 2.29
N GLY A 26 -7.44 0.54 3.28
CA GLY A 26 -7.69 -0.59 4.17
C GLY A 26 -8.95 -0.41 5.01
N LEU A 27 -9.25 0.83 5.42
CA LEU A 27 -10.49 1.15 6.12
C LEU A 27 -11.70 1.00 5.20
N GLU A 28 -11.60 1.50 3.96
CA GLU A 28 -12.63 1.31 2.93
C GLU A 28 -12.91 -0.17 2.67
N ILE A 29 -11.86 -0.98 2.52
CA ILE A 29 -11.97 -2.44 2.34
C ILE A 29 -12.71 -3.08 3.52
N ASN A 30 -12.36 -2.71 4.76
CA ASN A 30 -13.03 -3.26 5.94
C ASN A 30 -14.49 -2.86 6.05
N GLU A 31 -14.86 -1.65 5.59
CA GLU A 31 -16.26 -1.23 5.52
C GLU A 31 -17.04 -2.06 4.48
N ILE A 32 -16.47 -2.30 3.30
CA ILE A 32 -17.07 -3.17 2.28
C ILE A 32 -17.19 -4.61 2.79
N ARG A 33 -16.15 -5.14 3.44
CA ARG A 33 -16.17 -6.48 4.05
C ARG A 33 -17.25 -6.61 5.10
N ARG A 34 -17.44 -5.59 5.95
CA ARG A 34 -18.50 -5.53 6.96
C ARG A 34 -19.89 -5.62 6.33
N VAL A 35 -20.15 -4.86 5.27
CA VAL A 35 -21.42 -4.90 4.53
C VAL A 35 -21.67 -6.29 3.93
N LYS A 36 -20.61 -7.01 3.54
CA LYS A 36 -20.67 -8.38 3.00
C LYS A 36 -20.67 -9.49 4.05
N GLY A 37 -20.63 -9.17 5.34
CA GLY A 37 -20.53 -10.17 6.41
C GLY A 37 -19.18 -10.88 6.50
N LEU A 38 -18.13 -10.33 5.88
CA LEU A 38 -16.77 -10.84 5.96
C LEU A 38 -16.04 -10.29 7.19
N LYS A 39 -15.14 -11.10 7.78
CA LYS A 39 -14.27 -10.67 8.88
C LYS A 39 -13.39 -9.51 8.44
N ALA A 40 -13.28 -8.47 9.25
CA ALA A 40 -12.35 -7.37 9.02
C ALA A 40 -10.90 -7.87 8.97
N LEU A 41 -10.11 -7.32 8.05
CA LEU A 41 -8.68 -7.59 7.94
C LEU A 41 -7.91 -6.78 8.98
N GLU A 42 -6.85 -7.36 9.53
CA GLU A 42 -5.85 -6.62 10.27
C GLU A 42 -5.08 -5.69 9.31
N ILE A 43 -5.14 -4.38 9.54
CA ILE A 43 -4.45 -3.41 8.69
C ILE A 43 -3.06 -3.16 9.29
N ILE A 44 -2.03 -3.67 8.62
CA ILE A 44 -0.64 -3.51 9.02
C ILE A 44 -0.01 -2.39 8.17
N VAL A 45 0.42 -1.32 8.83
CA VAL A 45 1.04 -0.17 8.17
C VAL A 45 2.55 -0.30 8.24
N CYS A 46 3.20 -0.52 7.10
CA CYS A 46 4.64 -0.58 7.00
C CYS A 46 5.21 0.83 6.72
N PRO A 47 6.24 1.27 7.47
CA PRO A 47 6.90 2.54 7.20
C PRO A 47 7.56 2.55 5.81
N LEU A 48 7.70 3.75 5.25
CA LEU A 48 8.34 3.94 3.95
C LEU A 48 9.85 4.10 4.12
N VAL A 49 10.60 3.56 3.16
CA VAL A 49 12.03 3.82 3.02
C VAL A 49 12.20 5.15 2.30
N MET A 50 13.05 6.02 2.84
CA MET A 50 13.28 7.36 2.33
C MET A 50 14.50 7.38 1.40
N ALA A 51 14.39 8.12 0.31
CA ALA A 51 15.51 8.45 -0.56
C ALA A 51 16.34 9.62 0.03
N TRP A 52 17.47 9.92 -0.62
CA TRP A 52 18.40 10.98 -0.23
C TRP A 52 17.74 12.36 -0.08
N ASP A 53 16.68 12.61 -0.84
CA ASP A 53 15.97 13.89 -0.88
C ASP A 53 14.84 14.00 0.16
N GLY A 54 14.76 13.05 1.10
CA GLY A 54 13.75 13.05 2.16
C GLY A 54 12.35 12.70 1.68
N LYS A 55 12.19 12.23 0.43
CA LYS A 55 10.93 11.69 -0.09
C LYS A 55 11.00 10.16 -0.18
N PRO A 56 9.87 9.44 -0.12
CA PRO A 56 9.87 7.98 -0.20
C PRO A 56 10.45 7.45 -1.51
N ILE A 57 11.09 6.29 -1.44
CA ILE A 57 11.45 5.48 -2.62
C ILE A 57 10.14 4.97 -3.24
N SER A 58 10.00 5.15 -4.56
CA SER A 58 8.88 4.55 -5.31
C SER A 58 9.32 4.16 -6.72
N SER A 59 8.65 3.16 -7.29
CA SER A 59 8.91 2.69 -8.66
C SER A 59 8.75 3.79 -9.69
N THR A 60 7.76 4.68 -9.53
CA THR A 60 7.56 5.83 -10.41
C THR A 60 8.80 6.72 -10.44
N ARG A 61 9.39 7.03 -9.29
CA ARG A 61 10.58 7.89 -9.20
C ARG A 61 11.81 7.23 -9.80
N ILE A 62 11.94 5.91 -9.63
CA ILE A 62 13.02 5.12 -10.25
C ILE A 62 12.87 5.12 -11.78
N ILE A 63 11.66 4.85 -12.28
CA ILE A 63 11.36 4.82 -13.72
C ILE A 63 11.57 6.18 -14.39
N LEU A 64 11.24 7.27 -13.69
CA LEU A 64 11.44 8.64 -14.17
C LEU A 64 12.88 9.12 -14.03
N GLY A 65 13.79 8.32 -13.45
CA GLY A 65 15.19 8.67 -13.29
C GLY A 65 15.44 9.74 -12.21
N GLU A 66 14.54 9.90 -11.25
CA GLU A 66 14.76 10.84 -10.14
C GLU A 66 15.77 10.31 -9.12
N ILE A 67 15.79 8.98 -8.94
CA ILE A 67 16.62 8.24 -7.97
C ILE A 67 16.96 6.84 -8.51
N ASP A 68 18.01 6.21 -7.98
CA ASP A 68 18.29 4.78 -8.18
C ASP A 68 17.39 3.88 -7.30
N GLU A 69 17.52 2.56 -7.46
CA GLU A 69 16.74 1.57 -6.70
C GLU A 69 17.02 1.59 -5.18
N ARG A 70 18.11 2.25 -4.76
CA ARG A 70 18.47 2.44 -3.36
C ARG A 70 18.13 3.85 -2.84
N GLY A 71 17.47 4.67 -3.66
CA GLY A 71 17.10 6.04 -3.30
C GLY A 71 18.27 7.03 -3.31
N ARG A 72 19.31 6.78 -4.10
CA ARG A 72 20.46 7.69 -4.30
C ARG A 72 20.26 8.54 -5.57
N PRO A 73 20.96 9.68 -5.72
CA PRO A 73 20.99 10.42 -6.98
C PRO A 73 21.56 9.55 -8.10
N LEU A 74 21.03 9.68 -9.31
CA LEU A 74 21.70 9.21 -10.51
C LEU A 74 22.84 10.18 -10.81
N ALA A 75 24.08 9.70 -10.74
CA ALA A 75 25.29 10.51 -10.91
C ALA A 75 25.35 11.23 -12.27
#